data_AF-A0A972VAE4-F1
#
_entry.id   AF-A0A972VAE4-F1
#
_cell.length_a   1.000
_cell.length_b   1.000
_cell.length_c   1.000
_cell.angle_alpha   90.00
_cell.angle_beta   90.00
_cell.angle_gamma   90.00
#
_symmetry.space_group_name_H-M   'P 1'
#
loop_
_entity.id
_entity.type
_entity.pdbx_description
1 polymer ?
#
loop_
_entity_poly.entity_id
_entity_poly.type
_entity_poly.pdbx_seq_one_letter_code
_entity_poly.pdbx_strand_id
1 'polypeptide(L)'
;MIALLFIVFFVTLCLGVPVAFALGLASLAYVIGTGVPLVVIPQKMYAGIDVFVLLCIPGFILAGNLMNASGITSRIIALCNALVGHLRGGLGLANVGASMLFAGISGTAVSDTASIGSVMIPAMKEEGYETDFACAVTASSSTVGPIIPPSLPMIIAGTLTGLSVGKLFLASAIPGVLLGLGFMVTSGIISQRKGHPKHARQSIPQVFKAIYKAIWALGMPVIILVGILGGFVTPTEASIGAVLYALGVGTVIYRSLTLKTIYEVMLKSAITTASLMVLVGFANCFSWILASEQVPQTLAQALLALTHNKILMLLLINLLLLFVGTFMETIAALIILFPVLLKVAVTVGVDPLQFAVIAVLNLVIGLTTPPVGVCLFVAAGIGKISLGKLSRAVLPFLAVSLLVLFLVTYVPAISLTLPQLLTQP
;
A
#
# COMPACT_ATOMS: atom_id res chain seq x y z
N MET A 1 -32.94 6.85 -2.98
CA MET A 1 -32.32 6.97 -1.63
C MET A 1 -30.81 6.83 -1.69
N ILE A 2 -30.27 6.04 -2.61
CA ILE A 2 -28.85 6.09 -3.01
C ILE A 2 -28.25 7.49 -3.22
N ALA A 3 -28.99 8.44 -3.81
CA ALA A 3 -28.50 9.81 -3.98
C ALA A 3 -28.22 10.50 -2.64
N LEU A 4 -29.05 10.25 -1.61
CA LEU A 4 -28.84 10.77 -0.25
C LEU A 4 -27.53 10.23 0.35
N LEU A 5 -27.26 8.93 0.18
CA LEU A 5 -26.02 8.29 0.60
C LEU A 5 -24.80 9.00 -0.01
N PHE A 6 -24.79 9.17 -1.33
CA PHE A 6 -23.66 9.82 -2.02
C PHE A 6 -23.54 11.31 -1.69
N ILE A 7 -24.66 12.05 -1.60
CA ILE A 7 -24.65 13.46 -1.23
C ILE A 7 -24.02 13.64 0.16
N VAL A 8 -24.47 12.88 1.16
CA VAL A 8 -23.92 12.97 2.52
C VAL A 8 -22.45 12.57 2.53
N PHE A 9 -22.07 11.52 1.80
CA PHE A 9 -20.68 11.08 1.68
C PHE A 9 -19.78 12.17 1.08
N PHE A 10 -20.14 12.74 -0.07
CA PHE A 10 -19.32 13.77 -0.72
C PHE A 10 -19.30 15.08 0.05
N VAL A 11 -20.42 15.51 0.64
CA VAL A 11 -20.48 16.71 1.48
C VAL A 11 -19.57 16.57 2.69
N THR A 12 -19.63 15.44 3.41
CA THR A 12 -18.78 15.20 4.57
C THR A 12 -17.29 15.14 4.21
N LEU A 13 -16.93 14.55 3.07
CA LEU A 13 -15.56 14.60 2.55
C LEU A 13 -15.11 16.03 2.23
N CYS A 14 -15.95 16.84 1.57
CA CYS A 14 -15.65 18.24 1.27
C CYS A 14 -15.46 19.09 2.54
N LEU A 15 -16.15 18.73 3.62
CA LEU A 15 -15.98 19.35 4.94
C LEU A 15 -14.71 18.87 5.68
N GLY A 16 -13.92 17.96 5.09
CA GLY A 16 -12.70 17.43 5.68
C GLY A 16 -12.93 16.37 6.77
N VAL A 17 -14.13 15.79 6.85
CA VAL A 17 -14.42 14.69 7.77
C VAL A 17 -13.60 13.45 7.35
N PRO A 18 -12.93 12.74 8.28
CA PRO A 18 -12.18 11.54 7.93
C PRO A 18 -13.06 10.49 7.25
N VAL A 19 -12.54 9.83 6.22
CA VAL A 19 -13.28 8.93 5.31
C VAL A 19 -14.12 7.88 6.05
N ALA A 20 -13.59 7.29 7.12
CA ALA A 20 -14.32 6.30 7.93
C ALA A 20 -15.65 6.84 8.46
N PHE A 21 -15.64 8.07 9.00
CA PHE A 21 -16.84 8.72 9.52
C PHE A 21 -17.75 9.21 8.39
N ALA A 22 -17.20 9.64 7.25
CA ALA A 22 -18.00 9.97 6.07
C ALA A 22 -18.83 8.77 5.60
N LEU A 23 -18.23 7.57 5.54
CA LEU A 23 -18.91 6.31 5.22
C LEU A 23 -19.99 5.96 6.26
N GLY A 24 -19.67 6.10 7.54
CA GLY A 24 -20.60 5.83 8.65
C GLY A 24 -21.81 6.78 8.66
N LEU A 25 -21.57 8.09 8.51
CA LEU A 25 -22.62 9.12 8.45
C LEU A 25 -23.49 8.96 7.22
N ALA A 26 -22.90 8.67 6.06
CA ALA A 26 -23.67 8.37 4.84
C ALA A 26 -24.56 7.14 5.04
N SER A 27 -24.00 6.06 5.61
CA SER A 27 -24.74 4.83 5.89
C SER A 27 -25.89 5.06 6.89
N LEU A 28 -25.64 5.85 7.94
CA LEU A 28 -26.65 6.23 8.93
C LEU A 28 -27.78 7.05 8.30
N ALA A 29 -27.44 8.07 7.50
CA ALA A 29 -28.41 8.89 6.80
C ALA A 29 -29.29 8.07 5.84
N TYR A 30 -28.69 7.09 5.14
CA TYR A 30 -29.43 6.16 4.31
C TYR A 30 -30.41 5.30 5.13
N VAL A 31 -29.94 4.66 6.21
CA VAL A 31 -30.77 3.78 7.06
C VAL A 31 -31.95 4.54 7.66
N ILE A 32 -31.73 5.78 8.12
CA ILE A 32 -32.79 6.67 8.59
C ILE A 32 -33.76 7.00 7.45
N GLY A 33 -33.22 7.38 6.28
CA GLY A 33 -34.03 7.75 5.11
C GLY A 33 -34.87 6.62 4.52
N THR A 34 -34.42 5.37 4.64
CA THR A 34 -35.15 4.18 4.16
C THR A 34 -36.02 3.51 5.22
N GLY A 35 -35.99 3.97 6.47
CA GLY A 35 -36.71 3.35 7.59
C GLY A 35 -36.20 1.96 7.98
N VAL A 36 -34.95 1.63 7.61
CA VAL A 36 -34.33 0.36 8.01
C VAL A 36 -34.01 0.44 9.51
N PRO A 37 -34.19 -0.64 10.29
CA PRO A 37 -33.86 -0.62 11.71
C PRO A 37 -32.41 -0.20 11.97
N LEU A 38 -32.20 0.79 12.85
CA LEU A 38 -30.86 1.31 13.17
C LEU A 38 -29.88 0.24 13.68
N VAL A 39 -30.40 -0.85 14.26
CA VAL A 39 -29.61 -2.01 14.71
C VAL A 39 -28.80 -2.68 13.58
N VAL A 40 -29.20 -2.49 12.31
CA VAL A 40 -28.46 -3.01 11.16
C VAL A 40 -27.07 -2.39 11.08
N ILE A 41 -26.87 -1.14 11.50
CA ILE A 41 -25.56 -0.49 11.49
C ILE A 41 -24.55 -1.27 12.37
N PRO A 42 -24.73 -1.42 13.70
CA PRO A 42 -23.78 -2.15 14.53
C PRO A 42 -23.65 -3.64 14.12
N GLN A 43 -24.72 -4.28 13.63
CA GLN A 43 -24.65 -5.65 13.12
C GLN A 43 -23.73 -5.77 11.89
N LYS A 44 -23.86 -4.87 10.93
CA LYS A 44 -23.02 -4.85 9.72
C LYS A 44 -21.60 -4.41 10.05
N MET A 45 -21.40 -3.46 10.97
CA MET A 45 -20.07 -3.12 11.46
C MET A 45 -19.39 -4.34 12.07
N TYR A 46 -20.06 -5.03 13.00
CA TYR A 46 -19.53 -6.23 13.67
C TYR A 46 -19.18 -7.33 12.67
N ALA A 47 -20.10 -7.66 11.76
CA ALA A 47 -19.86 -8.68 10.72
C ALA A 47 -18.71 -8.31 9.76
N GLY A 48 -18.42 -7.02 9.58
CA GLY A 48 -17.31 -6.57 8.73
C GLY A 48 -15.94 -6.74 9.38
N ILE A 49 -15.86 -6.53 10.70
CA ILE A 49 -14.60 -6.66 11.46
C ILE A 49 -14.35 -8.10 11.93
N ASP A 50 -15.40 -8.90 12.10
CA ASP A 50 -15.33 -10.29 12.57
C ASP A 50 -14.99 -11.27 11.42
N VAL A 51 -13.85 -11.03 10.76
CA VAL A 51 -13.31 -11.89 9.71
C VAL A 51 -11.93 -12.38 10.13
N PHE A 52 -11.79 -13.70 10.29
CA PHE A 52 -10.56 -14.31 10.84
C PHE A 52 -9.28 -13.88 10.10
N VAL A 53 -9.34 -13.72 8.77
CA VAL A 53 -8.17 -13.31 7.99
C VAL A 53 -7.74 -11.87 8.28
N LEU A 54 -8.66 -10.99 8.73
CA LEU A 54 -8.32 -9.63 9.13
C LEU A 54 -7.48 -9.58 10.40
N LEU A 55 -7.39 -10.67 11.19
CA LEU A 55 -6.48 -10.76 12.34
C LEU A 55 -5.01 -10.63 11.94
N CYS A 56 -4.66 -10.91 10.67
CA CYS A 56 -3.29 -10.70 10.21
C CYS A 56 -2.89 -9.21 10.18
N ILE A 57 -3.86 -8.29 10.04
CA ILE A 57 -3.62 -6.84 9.95
C ILE A 57 -2.96 -6.30 11.22
N PRO A 58 -3.53 -6.46 12.44
CA PRO A 58 -2.86 -6.03 13.66
C PRO A 58 -1.51 -6.72 13.85
N GLY A 59 -1.40 -8.00 13.49
CA GLY A 59 -0.14 -8.75 13.57
C GLY A 59 0.97 -8.13 12.72
N PHE A 60 0.70 -7.87 11.44
CA PHE A 60 1.68 -7.23 10.55
C PHE A 60 1.96 -5.77 10.92
N ILE A 61 0.96 -4.99 11.33
CA ILE A 61 1.18 -3.63 11.83
C ILE A 61 2.08 -3.63 13.06
N LEU A 62 1.81 -4.53 14.01
CA LEU A 62 2.61 -4.66 15.22
C LEU A 62 4.03 -5.12 14.91
N ALA A 63 4.20 -6.14 14.06
CA ALA A 63 5.51 -6.62 13.63
C ALA A 63 6.31 -5.49 12.97
N GLY A 64 5.69 -4.75 12.05
CA GLY A 64 6.30 -3.62 11.38
C GLY A 64 6.72 -2.50 12.34
N ASN A 65 5.84 -2.15 13.29
CA ASN A 65 6.15 -1.12 14.29
C ASN A 65 7.24 -1.56 15.26
N LEU A 66 7.26 -2.82 15.69
CA LEU A 66 8.33 -3.39 16.52
C LEU A 66 9.67 -3.36 15.79
N MET A 67 9.68 -3.74 14.52
CA MET A 67 10.88 -3.69 13.68
C MET A 67 11.37 -2.26 13.50
N ASN A 68 10.47 -1.32 13.21
CA ASN A 68 10.82 0.09 13.10
C ASN A 68 11.41 0.63 14.42
N ALA A 69 10.77 0.32 15.55
CA ALA A 69 11.25 0.69 16.89
C ALA A 69 12.59 0.05 17.27
N SER A 70 12.94 -1.09 16.67
CA SER A 70 14.26 -1.71 16.84
C SER A 70 15.39 -1.05 16.02
N GLY A 71 15.06 0.01 15.27
CA GLY A 71 16.01 0.73 14.41
C GLY A 71 16.32 0.01 13.11
N ILE A 72 15.43 -0.82 12.60
CA ILE A 72 15.65 -1.52 11.32
C ILE A 72 15.65 -0.56 10.14
N THR A 73 14.77 0.44 10.15
CA THR A 73 14.66 1.43 9.08
C THR A 73 16.00 2.10 8.79
N SER A 74 16.74 2.51 9.83
CA SER A 74 18.07 3.11 9.67
C SER A 74 19.12 2.11 9.15
N ARG A 75 19.02 0.83 9.50
CA ARG A 75 19.91 -0.23 9.00
C ARG A 75 19.64 -0.54 7.52
N ILE A 76 18.38 -0.60 7.11
CA ILE A 76 17.99 -0.78 5.71
C ILE A 76 18.46 0.43 4.89
N ILE A 77 18.23 1.65 5.36
CA ILE A 77 18.72 2.87 4.71
C ILE A 77 20.24 2.84 4.59
N ALA A 78 20.96 2.45 5.64
CA ALA A 78 22.42 2.34 5.62
C ALA A 78 22.91 1.29 4.62
N LEU A 79 22.24 0.14 4.50
CA LEU A 79 22.54 -0.86 3.48
C LEU A 79 22.33 -0.29 2.07
N CYS A 80 21.17 0.31 1.81
CA CYS A 80 20.88 0.91 0.52
C CYS A 80 21.91 2.00 0.18
N ASN A 81 22.27 2.87 1.12
CA ASN A 81 23.28 3.89 0.90
C ASN A 81 24.68 3.28 0.66
N ALA A 82 25.04 2.20 1.34
CA ALA A 82 26.31 1.49 1.07
C ALA A 82 26.34 0.91 -0.36
N LEU A 83 25.21 0.42 -0.87
CA LEU A 83 25.10 -0.16 -2.21
C LEU A 83 25.08 0.88 -3.32
N VAL A 84 24.28 1.96 -3.18
CA VAL A 84 24.01 2.91 -4.28
C VAL A 84 24.41 4.36 -3.99
N GLY A 85 24.89 4.67 -2.79
CA GLY A 85 25.25 6.03 -2.35
C GLY A 85 26.37 6.69 -3.16
N HIS A 86 27.21 5.87 -3.80
CA HIS A 86 28.32 6.30 -4.63
C HIS A 86 27.89 6.80 -6.03
N LEU A 87 26.64 6.51 -6.42
CA LEU A 87 26.04 7.04 -7.62
C LEU A 87 25.55 8.48 -7.38
N ARG A 88 25.46 9.27 -8.44
CA ARG A 88 24.92 10.64 -8.34
C ARG A 88 23.43 10.58 -7.97
N GLY A 89 23.04 11.29 -6.91
CA GLY A 89 21.69 11.14 -6.34
C GLY A 89 21.53 9.89 -5.47
N GLY A 90 22.63 9.34 -4.95
CA GLY A 90 22.66 8.06 -4.24
C GLY A 90 21.67 7.94 -3.08
N LEU A 91 21.39 9.03 -2.34
CA LEU A 91 20.34 9.01 -1.31
C LEU A 91 18.94 8.83 -1.89
N GLY A 92 18.64 9.44 -3.04
CA GLY A 92 17.37 9.26 -3.73
C GLY A 92 17.17 7.82 -4.20
N LEU A 93 18.22 7.17 -4.69
CA LEU A 93 18.20 5.74 -5.03
C LEU A 93 18.07 4.88 -3.78
N ALA A 94 18.78 5.24 -2.71
CA ALA A 94 18.72 4.54 -1.44
C ALA A 94 17.34 4.64 -0.79
N ASN A 95 16.62 5.76 -0.99
CA ASN A 95 15.24 5.93 -0.55
C ASN A 95 14.32 4.92 -1.22
N VAL A 96 14.39 4.83 -2.55
CA VAL A 96 13.60 3.84 -3.31
C VAL A 96 13.95 2.42 -2.89
N GLY A 97 15.24 2.08 -2.80
CA GLY A 97 15.70 0.77 -2.36
C GLY A 97 15.26 0.44 -0.94
N ALA A 98 15.30 1.42 -0.03
CA ALA A 98 14.82 1.24 1.33
C ALA A 98 13.33 0.98 1.37
N SER A 99 12.52 1.70 0.57
CA SER A 99 11.08 1.41 0.44
C SER A 99 10.82 0.01 -0.11
N MET A 100 11.58 -0.43 -1.11
CA MET A 100 11.44 -1.80 -1.66
C MET A 100 11.74 -2.88 -0.62
N LEU A 101 12.81 -2.70 0.18
CA LEU A 101 13.17 -3.67 1.22
C LEU A 101 12.26 -3.60 2.45
N PHE A 102 11.71 -2.42 2.74
CA PHE A 102 10.79 -2.19 3.86
C PHE A 102 9.32 -2.51 3.53
N ALA A 103 9.00 -2.68 2.23
CA ALA A 103 7.67 -3.02 1.73
C ALA A 103 7.02 -4.18 2.48
N GLY A 104 7.79 -5.26 2.66
CA GLY A 104 7.37 -6.47 3.36
C GLY A 104 7.23 -6.34 4.88
N ILE A 105 7.48 -5.17 5.46
CA ILE A 105 7.49 -4.92 6.90
C ILE A 105 6.35 -3.99 7.31
N SER A 106 6.06 -2.92 6.57
CA SER A 106 5.04 -1.93 6.95
C SER A 106 3.66 -2.16 6.33
N GLY A 107 3.61 -2.79 5.15
CA GLY A 107 2.37 -3.22 4.48
C GLY A 107 1.45 -2.10 3.96
N THR A 108 1.74 -0.82 4.18
CA THR A 108 0.92 0.31 3.68
C THR A 108 1.77 1.50 3.22
N ALA A 109 1.38 2.16 2.13
CA ALA A 109 2.14 3.26 1.54
C ALA A 109 2.17 4.50 2.45
N VAL A 110 1.10 4.75 3.20
CA VAL A 110 1.01 5.90 4.12
C VAL A 110 1.96 5.70 5.30
N SER A 111 2.02 4.49 5.87
CA SER A 111 2.97 4.15 6.95
C SER A 111 4.42 4.21 6.48
N ASP A 112 4.70 3.73 5.27
CA ASP A 112 6.02 3.86 4.64
C ASP A 112 6.43 5.31 4.47
N THR A 113 5.51 6.14 3.97
CA THR A 113 5.77 7.58 3.77
C THR A 113 6.09 8.25 5.09
N ALA A 114 5.34 7.94 6.14
CA ALA A 114 5.57 8.48 7.47
C ALA A 114 6.90 7.99 8.08
N SER A 115 7.18 6.69 8.01
CA SER A 115 8.33 6.06 8.64
C SER A 115 9.63 6.39 7.91
N ILE A 116 9.72 6.06 6.62
CA ILE A 116 10.91 6.31 5.81
C ILE A 116 11.08 7.82 5.60
N GLY A 117 10.00 8.54 5.33
CA GLY A 117 10.05 9.98 5.09
C GLY A 117 10.55 10.78 6.29
N SER A 118 10.20 10.38 7.51
CA SER A 118 10.68 11.05 8.73
C SER A 118 12.22 11.05 8.88
N VAL A 119 12.90 10.11 8.23
CA VAL A 119 14.36 9.99 8.24
C VAL A 119 14.97 10.50 6.93
N MET A 120 14.43 10.07 5.80
CA MET A 120 15.01 10.35 4.48
C MET A 120 14.79 11.79 4.02
N ILE A 121 13.62 12.38 4.28
CA ILE A 121 13.34 13.76 3.83
C ILE A 121 14.28 14.76 4.51
N PRO A 122 14.45 14.74 5.85
CA PRO A 122 15.44 15.59 6.51
C PRO A 122 16.88 15.32 6.04
N ALA A 123 17.30 14.06 5.95
CA ALA A 123 18.66 13.70 5.53
C ALA A 123 18.99 14.18 4.10
N MET A 124 18.06 14.00 3.16
CA MET A 124 18.22 14.50 1.78
C MET A 124 18.30 16.03 1.76
N LYS A 125 17.51 16.72 2.59
CA LYS A 125 17.56 18.18 2.68
C LYS A 125 18.90 18.68 3.23
N GLU A 126 19.43 18.03 4.26
CA GLU A 126 20.75 18.34 4.84
C GLU A 126 21.89 18.15 3.84
N GLU A 127 21.78 17.14 2.98
CA GLU A 127 22.75 16.91 1.90
C GLU A 127 22.56 17.84 0.68
N GLY A 128 21.55 18.71 0.66
CA GLY A 128 21.36 19.70 -0.39
C GLY A 128 20.48 19.25 -1.56
N TYR A 129 19.66 18.21 -1.39
CA TYR A 129 18.57 17.90 -2.33
C TYR A 129 17.43 18.90 -2.15
N GLU A 130 16.69 19.22 -3.21
CA GLU A 130 15.50 20.04 -3.02
C GLU A 130 14.43 19.27 -2.26
N THR A 131 13.75 19.96 -1.34
CA THR A 131 12.79 19.33 -0.43
C THR A 131 11.58 18.77 -1.17
N ASP A 132 11.16 19.39 -2.28
CA ASP A 132 10.08 18.88 -3.14
C ASP A 132 10.46 17.56 -3.83
N PHE A 133 11.70 17.42 -4.29
CA PHE A 133 12.22 16.16 -4.81
C PHE A 133 12.28 15.08 -3.73
N ALA A 134 12.81 15.40 -2.55
CA ALA A 134 12.90 14.47 -1.43
C ALA A 134 11.52 13.95 -0.99
N CYS A 135 10.52 14.84 -0.91
CA CYS A 135 9.13 14.47 -0.64
C CYS A 135 8.53 13.62 -1.78
N ALA A 136 8.77 13.99 -3.05
CA ALA A 136 8.21 13.31 -4.21
C ALA A 136 8.73 11.87 -4.35
N VAL A 137 10.05 11.68 -4.23
CA VAL A 137 10.64 10.33 -4.31
C VAL A 137 10.16 9.46 -3.16
N THR A 138 10.07 10.01 -1.94
CA THR A 138 9.60 9.27 -0.77
C THR A 138 8.14 8.84 -0.93
N ALA A 139 7.24 9.78 -1.23
CA ALA A 139 5.82 9.46 -1.38
C ALA A 139 5.60 8.42 -2.49
N SER A 140 6.31 8.57 -3.61
CA SER A 140 6.23 7.65 -4.74
C SER A 140 6.79 6.27 -4.38
N SER A 141 8.00 6.19 -3.82
CA SER A 141 8.61 4.89 -3.50
C SER A 141 7.86 4.11 -2.43
N SER A 142 7.17 4.80 -1.52
CA SER A 142 6.26 4.17 -0.56
C SER A 142 5.08 3.45 -1.21
N THR A 143 4.70 3.78 -2.45
CA THR A 143 3.67 3.02 -3.20
C THR A 143 4.13 1.62 -3.61
N VAL A 144 5.43 1.35 -3.56
CA VAL A 144 5.95 0.01 -3.79
C VAL A 144 5.60 -0.92 -2.62
N GLY A 145 5.48 -0.36 -1.40
CA GLY A 145 5.20 -1.08 -0.17
C GLY A 145 4.00 -2.01 -0.25
N PRO A 146 2.81 -1.50 -0.61
CA PRO A 146 1.61 -2.32 -0.74
C PRO A 146 1.58 -3.22 -1.99
N ILE A 147 2.61 -3.22 -2.84
CA ILE A 147 2.69 -4.07 -4.04
C ILE A 147 3.69 -5.21 -3.84
N ILE A 148 4.90 -4.92 -3.34
CA ILE A 148 5.91 -5.96 -3.11
C ILE A 148 5.47 -6.86 -1.95
N PRO A 149 5.50 -8.19 -2.12
CA PRO A 149 5.12 -9.13 -1.07
C PRO A 149 6.04 -9.10 0.18
N PRO A 150 5.52 -9.39 1.38
CA PRO A 150 4.09 -9.54 1.72
C PRO A 150 3.31 -8.22 1.63
N SER A 151 2.11 -8.26 1.04
CA SER A 151 1.28 -7.09 0.77
C SER A 151 -0.08 -7.18 1.46
N LEU A 152 -0.40 -6.20 2.30
CA LEU A 152 -1.67 -6.16 3.02
C LEU A 152 -2.88 -6.03 2.07
N PRO A 153 -2.87 -5.14 1.05
CA PRO A 153 -3.95 -5.10 0.06
C PRO A 153 -4.17 -6.44 -0.68
N MET A 154 -3.11 -7.20 -0.96
CA MET A 154 -3.23 -8.52 -1.59
C MET A 154 -3.90 -9.54 -0.67
N ILE A 155 -3.63 -9.48 0.65
CA ILE A 155 -4.33 -10.33 1.62
C ILE A 155 -5.83 -9.99 1.64
N ILE A 156 -6.18 -8.70 1.61
CA ILE A 156 -7.58 -8.25 1.55
C ILE A 156 -8.24 -8.74 0.26
N ALA A 157 -7.61 -8.54 -0.89
CA ALA A 157 -8.13 -9.00 -2.18
C ALA A 157 -8.39 -10.51 -2.18
N GLY A 158 -7.45 -11.30 -1.63
CA GLY A 158 -7.62 -12.75 -1.47
C GLY A 158 -8.77 -13.12 -0.54
N THR A 159 -8.90 -12.42 0.60
CA THR A 159 -9.99 -12.63 1.57
C THR A 159 -11.36 -12.35 0.98
N LEU A 160 -11.49 -11.26 0.20
CA LEU A 160 -12.76 -10.84 -0.39
C LEU A 160 -13.25 -11.78 -1.51
N THR A 161 -12.35 -12.58 -2.10
CA THR A 161 -12.65 -13.33 -3.34
C THR A 161 -12.33 -14.81 -3.27
N GLY A 162 -11.72 -15.27 -2.18
CA GLY A 162 -11.26 -16.64 -2.02
C GLY A 162 -10.01 -16.97 -2.85
N LEU A 163 -9.39 -15.99 -3.51
CA LEU A 163 -8.13 -16.19 -4.24
C LEU A 163 -7.00 -16.52 -3.25
N SER A 164 -6.10 -17.41 -3.67
CA SER A 164 -4.93 -17.76 -2.87
C SER A 164 -4.02 -16.54 -2.66
N VAL A 165 -3.80 -16.17 -1.40
CA VAL A 165 -2.89 -15.07 -1.01
C VAL A 165 -1.47 -15.32 -1.53
N GLY A 166 -0.99 -16.57 -1.48
CA GLY A 166 0.32 -16.93 -2.03
C GLY A 166 0.43 -16.66 -3.52
N LYS A 167 -0.60 -17.02 -4.31
CA LYS A 167 -0.63 -16.71 -5.76
C LYS A 167 -0.69 -15.20 -6.01
N LEU A 168 -1.42 -14.44 -5.20
CA LEU A 168 -1.48 -12.97 -5.29
C LEU A 168 -0.14 -12.32 -4.95
N PHE A 169 0.60 -12.85 -3.98
CA PHE A 169 1.95 -12.40 -3.68
C PHE A 169 2.88 -12.62 -4.88
N LEU A 170 2.87 -13.81 -5.46
CA LEU A 170 3.65 -14.07 -6.67
C LEU A 170 3.24 -13.16 -7.84
N ALA A 171 1.94 -12.90 -8.00
CA ALA A 171 1.43 -12.08 -9.10
C ALA A 171 1.85 -10.60 -9.00
N SER A 172 2.09 -10.12 -7.78
CA SER A 172 2.45 -8.73 -7.50
C SER A 172 3.96 -8.48 -7.39
N ALA A 173 4.77 -9.53 -7.23
CA ALA A 173 6.22 -9.43 -7.09
C ALA A 173 6.90 -8.72 -8.27
N ILE A 174 6.69 -9.19 -9.50
CA ILE A 174 7.27 -8.59 -10.70
C ILE A 174 6.78 -7.13 -10.89
N PRO A 175 5.46 -6.84 -10.85
CA PRO A 175 4.96 -5.46 -10.89
C PRO A 175 5.60 -4.54 -9.85
N GLY A 176 5.74 -4.98 -8.61
CA GLY A 176 6.34 -4.20 -7.54
C GLY A 176 7.82 -3.91 -7.78
N VAL A 177 8.59 -4.89 -8.26
CA VAL A 177 9.99 -4.71 -8.63
C VAL A 177 10.12 -3.75 -9.82
N LEU A 178 9.27 -3.88 -10.85
CA LEU A 178 9.25 -2.97 -11.99
C LEU A 178 8.98 -1.53 -11.57
N LEU A 179 8.02 -1.32 -10.66
CA LEU A 179 7.69 -0.02 -10.11
C LEU A 179 8.89 0.60 -9.36
N GLY A 180 9.51 -0.18 -8.46
CA GLY A 180 10.69 0.24 -7.72
C GLY A 180 11.89 0.56 -8.62
N LEU A 181 12.20 -0.29 -9.60
CA LEU A 181 13.26 -0.03 -10.57
C LEU A 181 12.98 1.22 -11.43
N GLY A 182 11.73 1.40 -11.87
CA GLY A 182 11.33 2.60 -12.61
C GLY A 182 11.51 3.89 -11.79
N PHE A 183 11.21 3.85 -10.49
CA PHE A 183 11.48 4.97 -9.59
C PHE A 183 12.98 5.20 -9.35
N MET A 184 13.80 4.14 -9.24
CA MET A 184 15.26 4.28 -9.18
C MET A 184 15.79 4.97 -10.43
N VAL A 185 15.37 4.53 -11.62
CA VAL A 185 15.78 5.13 -12.90
C VAL A 185 15.38 6.62 -12.95
N THR A 186 14.14 6.93 -12.61
CA THR A 186 13.62 8.30 -12.62
C THR A 186 14.35 9.20 -11.63
N SER A 187 14.57 8.71 -10.40
CA SER A 187 15.35 9.39 -9.37
C SER A 187 16.78 9.67 -9.83
N GLY A 188 17.42 8.69 -10.49
CA GLY A 188 18.75 8.84 -11.07
C GLY A 188 18.82 9.89 -12.19
N ILE A 189 17.86 9.87 -13.13
CA ILE A 189 17.79 10.84 -14.24
C ILE A 189 17.61 12.27 -13.70
N ILE A 190 16.67 12.47 -12.79
CA ILE A 190 16.42 13.79 -12.18
C ILE A 190 17.66 14.25 -11.41
N SER A 191 18.28 13.35 -10.65
CA SER A 191 19.48 13.67 -9.86
C SER A 191 20.70 14.03 -10.71
N GLN A 192 20.86 13.39 -11.88
CA GLN A 192 21.89 13.78 -12.83
C GLN A 192 21.64 15.17 -13.41
N ARG A 193 20.40 15.46 -13.84
CA ARG A 193 20.02 16.76 -14.43
C ARG A 193 20.15 17.92 -13.44
N LYS A 194 19.72 17.71 -12.19
CA LYS A 194 19.76 18.72 -11.13
C LYS A 194 21.10 18.81 -10.42
N GLY A 195 22.01 17.91 -10.72
CA GLY A 195 23.34 17.95 -10.17
C GLY A 195 23.43 17.57 -8.69
N HIS A 196 22.57 16.68 -8.18
CA HIS A 196 22.56 16.23 -6.79
C HIS A 196 23.91 15.65 -6.31
N PRO A 197 24.15 15.60 -4.98
CA PRO A 197 25.39 15.10 -4.39
C PRO A 197 25.69 13.65 -4.75
N LYS A 198 26.97 13.28 -4.66
CA LYS A 198 27.46 11.90 -4.75
C LYS A 198 28.40 11.63 -3.57
N HIS A 199 28.31 10.45 -2.97
CA HIS A 199 29.28 10.03 -1.96
C HIS A 199 30.49 9.33 -2.58
N ALA A 200 31.56 9.23 -1.79
CA ALA A 200 32.64 8.30 -2.10
C ALA A 200 32.11 6.86 -2.05
N ARG A 201 32.66 6.00 -2.91
CA ARG A 201 32.32 4.57 -2.91
C ARG A 201 32.77 3.93 -1.60
N GLN A 202 31.83 3.28 -0.91
CA GLN A 202 32.15 2.50 0.27
C GLN A 202 32.98 1.28 -0.12
N SER A 203 33.91 0.89 0.75
CA SER A 203 34.75 -0.29 0.50
C SER A 203 33.92 -1.57 0.58
N ILE A 204 34.33 -2.62 -0.15
CA ILE A 204 33.64 -3.93 -0.13
C ILE A 204 33.43 -4.45 1.31
N PRO A 205 34.41 -4.36 2.24
CA PRO A 205 34.20 -4.74 3.63
C PRO A 205 33.10 -3.93 4.34
N GLN A 206 32.94 -2.65 4.03
CA GLN A 206 31.88 -1.81 4.59
C GLN A 206 30.50 -2.23 4.08
N VAL A 207 30.39 -2.59 2.79
CA VAL A 207 29.16 -3.12 2.21
C VAL A 207 28.77 -4.44 2.89
N PHE A 208 29.70 -5.39 3.04
CA PHE A 208 29.44 -6.64 3.77
C PHE A 208 29.03 -6.41 5.22
N LYS A 209 29.65 -5.43 5.90
CA LYS A 209 29.25 -5.03 7.26
C LYS A 209 27.83 -4.48 7.29
N ALA A 210 27.41 -3.73 6.27
CA ALA A 210 26.04 -3.22 6.17
C ALA A 210 25.03 -4.35 5.91
N ILE A 211 25.35 -5.30 5.02
CA ILE A 211 24.52 -6.49 4.77
C ILE A 211 24.34 -7.29 6.06
N TYR A 212 25.44 -7.58 6.77
CA TYR A 212 25.41 -8.34 8.01
C TYR A 212 24.55 -7.65 9.09
N LYS A 213 24.60 -6.32 9.17
CA LYS A 213 23.76 -5.55 10.10
C LYS A 213 22.27 -5.59 9.73
N ALA A 214 21.96 -5.67 8.44
CA ALA A 214 20.59 -5.68 7.91
C ALA A 214 20.01 -7.10 7.74
N ILE A 215 20.80 -8.16 7.94
CA ILE A 215 20.37 -9.55 7.67
C ILE A 215 19.08 -9.93 8.42
N TRP A 216 18.96 -9.49 9.68
CA TRP A 216 17.76 -9.74 10.50
C TRP A 216 16.56 -8.92 10.06
N ALA A 217 16.78 -7.75 9.44
CA ALA A 217 15.68 -7.00 8.83
C ALA A 217 15.16 -7.71 7.58
N LEU A 218 16.07 -8.22 6.74
CA LEU A 218 15.73 -8.92 5.50
C LEU A 218 15.14 -10.31 5.78
N GLY A 219 15.47 -10.91 6.91
CA GLY A 219 14.96 -12.22 7.32
C GLY A 219 13.44 -12.25 7.51
N MET A 220 12.82 -11.17 7.98
CA MET A 220 11.37 -11.14 8.21
C MET A 220 10.55 -11.34 6.93
N PRO A 221 10.71 -10.52 5.86
CA PRO A 221 10.01 -10.75 4.60
C PRO A 221 10.27 -12.15 4.04
N VAL A 222 11.50 -12.67 4.15
CA VAL A 222 11.84 -14.02 3.67
C VAL A 222 11.07 -15.10 4.43
N ILE A 223 11.03 -15.03 5.77
CA ILE A 223 10.29 -16.01 6.59
C ILE A 223 8.80 -15.98 6.27
N ILE A 224 8.22 -14.79 6.11
CA ILE A 224 6.80 -14.63 5.77
C ILE A 224 6.53 -15.24 4.39
N LEU A 225 7.36 -14.93 3.39
CA LEU A 225 7.17 -15.41 2.02
C LEU A 225 7.39 -16.92 1.90
N VAL A 226 8.47 -17.45 2.47
CA VAL A 226 8.73 -18.90 2.44
C VAL A 226 7.63 -19.66 3.18
N GLY A 227 7.15 -19.14 4.32
CA GLY A 227 6.07 -19.75 5.08
C GLY A 227 4.75 -19.81 4.31
N ILE A 228 4.33 -18.69 3.72
CA ILE A 228 3.05 -18.59 3.00
C ILE A 228 3.12 -19.29 1.63
N LEU A 229 4.19 -19.07 0.86
CA LEU A 229 4.34 -19.65 -0.48
C LEU A 229 4.63 -21.16 -0.41
N GLY A 230 5.34 -21.61 0.62
CA GLY A 230 5.56 -23.02 0.89
C GLY A 230 4.35 -23.75 1.48
N GLY A 231 3.27 -23.04 1.81
CA GLY A 231 2.06 -23.62 2.39
C GLY A 231 2.21 -24.09 3.83
N PHE A 232 3.30 -23.73 4.52
CA PHE A 232 3.55 -24.11 5.91
C PHE A 232 2.69 -23.33 6.90
N VAL A 233 2.36 -22.08 6.57
CA VAL A 233 1.57 -21.19 7.43
C VAL A 233 0.59 -20.36 6.61
N THR A 234 -0.55 -20.06 7.21
CA THR A 234 -1.52 -19.08 6.70
C THR A 234 -1.03 -17.65 6.91
N PRO A 235 -1.61 -16.63 6.24
CA PRO A 235 -1.25 -15.24 6.47
C PRO A 235 -1.43 -14.79 7.93
N THR A 236 -2.44 -15.29 8.63
CA THR A 236 -2.69 -14.99 10.05
C THR A 236 -1.56 -15.55 10.92
N GLU A 237 -1.20 -16.82 10.75
CA GLU A 237 -0.09 -17.45 11.47
C GLU A 237 1.25 -16.78 11.16
N ALA A 238 1.47 -16.43 9.88
CA ALA A 238 2.67 -15.71 9.45
C ALA A 238 2.81 -14.35 10.14
N SER A 239 1.70 -13.63 10.35
CA SER A 239 1.71 -12.34 11.06
C SER A 239 2.12 -12.49 12.53
N ILE A 240 1.66 -13.54 13.21
CA ILE A 240 2.04 -13.84 14.60
C ILE A 240 3.51 -14.25 14.66
N GLY A 241 3.94 -15.11 13.74
CA GLY A 241 5.36 -15.48 13.60
C GLY A 241 6.26 -14.25 13.36
N ALA A 242 5.81 -13.30 12.55
CA ALA A 242 6.52 -12.04 12.32
C ALA A 242 6.62 -11.18 13.60
N VAL A 243 5.58 -11.12 14.44
CA VAL A 243 5.63 -10.44 15.75
C VAL A 243 6.65 -11.11 16.67
N LEU A 244 6.62 -12.45 16.79
CA LEU A 244 7.57 -13.21 17.61
C LEU A 244 9.00 -13.01 17.13
N TYR A 245 9.22 -13.06 15.82
CA TYR A 245 10.50 -12.75 15.20
C TYR A 245 10.94 -11.31 15.53
N ALA A 246 10.03 -10.34 15.42
CA ALA A 246 10.31 -8.95 15.70
C ALA A 246 10.75 -8.70 17.14
N LEU A 247 10.05 -9.33 18.09
CA LEU A 247 10.39 -9.29 19.50
C LEU A 247 11.76 -9.92 19.75
N GLY A 248 12.02 -11.12 19.21
CA GLY A 248 13.30 -11.81 19.38
C GLY A 248 14.48 -11.01 18.84
N VAL A 249 14.38 -10.52 17.61
CA VAL A 249 15.42 -9.68 17.00
C VAL A 249 15.60 -8.37 17.77
N GLY A 250 14.52 -7.68 18.11
CA GLY A 250 14.60 -6.38 18.77
C GLY A 250 15.09 -6.43 20.22
N THR A 251 14.78 -7.49 20.96
CA THR A 251 15.18 -7.67 22.37
C THR A 251 16.53 -8.36 22.52
N VAL A 252 16.78 -9.46 21.82
CA VAL A 252 17.98 -10.29 22.02
C VAL A 252 19.15 -9.82 21.16
N ILE A 253 18.88 -9.54 19.87
CA ILE A 253 19.93 -9.30 18.87
C ILE A 253 20.31 -7.83 18.83
N TYR A 254 19.34 -6.95 18.58
CA TYR A 254 19.58 -5.51 18.53
C TYR A 254 19.56 -4.84 19.90
N ARG A 255 18.98 -5.51 20.92
CA ARG A 255 18.91 -5.02 22.30
C ARG A 255 18.39 -3.58 22.42
N SER A 256 17.50 -3.23 21.50
CA SER A 256 16.94 -1.88 21.35
C SER A 256 15.53 -1.78 21.91
N LEU A 257 14.84 -2.92 22.08
CA LEU A 257 13.49 -2.96 22.64
C LEU A 257 13.54 -3.17 24.15
N THR A 258 13.07 -2.18 24.91
CA THR A 258 12.78 -2.30 26.35
C THR A 258 11.31 -2.64 26.56
N LEU A 259 10.92 -3.10 27.75
CA LEU A 259 9.50 -3.32 28.08
C LEU A 259 8.65 -2.05 27.88
N LYS A 260 9.22 -0.89 28.20
CA LYS A 260 8.57 0.40 27.96
C LYS A 260 8.34 0.66 26.47
N THR A 261 9.38 0.46 25.66
CA THR A 261 9.28 0.62 24.19
C THR A 261 8.28 -0.37 23.59
N ILE A 262 8.26 -1.62 24.07
CA ILE A 262 7.30 -2.64 23.63
C ILE A 262 5.88 -2.18 23.96
N TYR A 263 5.63 -1.70 25.18
CA TYR A 263 4.32 -1.19 25.58
C TYR A 263 3.87 0.00 24.72
N GLU A 264 4.76 0.97 24.48
CA GLU A 264 4.49 2.13 23.61
C GLU A 264 4.16 1.70 22.17
N VAL A 265 4.92 0.73 21.63
CA VAL A 265 4.68 0.17 20.30
C VAL A 265 3.37 -0.60 20.22
N MET A 266 3.05 -1.40 21.25
CA MET A 266 1.76 -2.11 21.35
C MET A 266 0.60 -1.13 21.34
N LEU A 267 0.66 -0.07 22.15
CA LEU A 267 -0.38 0.95 22.23
C LEU A 267 -0.55 1.70 20.91
N LYS A 268 0.57 2.10 20.27
CA LYS A 268 0.53 2.74 18.95
C LYS A 268 -0.06 1.82 17.87
N SER A 269 0.31 0.55 17.90
CA SER A 269 -0.19 -0.47 16.96
C SER A 269 -1.69 -0.74 17.18
N ALA A 270 -2.13 -0.76 18.45
CA ALA A 270 -3.54 -0.91 18.81
C ALA A 270 -4.38 0.28 18.33
N ILE A 271 -3.91 1.53 18.49
CA ILE A 271 -4.60 2.73 17.98
C ILE A 271 -4.71 2.69 16.45
N THR A 272 -3.63 2.32 15.77
CA THR A 272 -3.59 2.20 14.30
C THR A 272 -4.57 1.14 13.82
N THR A 273 -4.56 -0.03 14.47
CA THR A 273 -5.48 -1.13 14.19
C THR A 273 -6.93 -0.72 14.46
N ALA A 274 -7.23 -0.10 15.59
CA ALA A 274 -8.57 0.34 15.94
C ALA A 274 -9.14 1.32 14.90
N SER A 275 -8.32 2.27 14.44
CA SER A 275 -8.69 3.22 13.39
C SER A 275 -9.04 2.50 12.07
N LEU A 276 -8.23 1.50 11.69
CA LEU A 276 -8.52 0.67 10.51
C LEU A 276 -9.76 -0.20 10.69
N MET A 277 -9.98 -0.80 11.86
CA MET A 277 -11.15 -1.63 12.13
C MET A 277 -12.45 -0.83 12.13
N VAL A 278 -12.43 0.42 12.65
CA VAL A 278 -13.57 1.34 12.54
C VAL A 278 -13.88 1.64 11.08
N LEU A 279 -12.84 1.91 10.28
CA LEU A 279 -12.99 2.12 8.84
C LEU A 279 -13.59 0.90 8.14
N VAL A 280 -13.08 -0.31 8.42
CA VAL A 280 -13.60 -1.57 7.86
C VAL A 280 -15.06 -1.78 8.26
N GLY A 281 -15.42 -1.53 9.52
CA GLY A 281 -16.80 -1.64 10.01
C GLY A 281 -17.76 -0.71 9.25
N PHE A 282 -17.45 0.59 9.16
CA PHE A 282 -18.28 1.54 8.41
C PHE A 282 -18.28 1.27 6.90
N ALA A 283 -17.14 0.86 6.33
CA ALA A 283 -17.05 0.45 4.94
C ALA A 283 -17.92 -0.77 4.64
N ASN A 284 -18.05 -1.71 5.58
CA ASN A 284 -18.92 -2.87 5.41
C ASN A 284 -20.42 -2.48 5.44
N CYS A 285 -20.81 -1.52 6.29
CA CYS A 285 -22.16 -0.94 6.23
C CYS A 285 -22.44 -0.30 4.88
N PHE A 286 -21.52 0.55 4.42
CA PHE A 286 -21.63 1.24 3.14
C PHE A 286 -21.69 0.25 1.97
N SER A 287 -20.79 -0.75 1.97
CA SER A 287 -20.74 -1.82 0.97
C SER A 287 -22.02 -2.64 0.94
N TRP A 288 -22.59 -2.97 2.10
CA TRP A 288 -23.88 -3.66 2.18
C TRP A 288 -25.03 -2.82 1.60
N ILE A 289 -25.06 -1.50 1.84
CA ILE A 289 -26.07 -0.61 1.24
C ILE A 289 -25.91 -0.59 -0.28
N LEU A 290 -24.68 -0.43 -0.78
CA LEU A 290 -24.43 -0.45 -2.22
C LEU A 290 -24.84 -1.78 -2.86
N ALA A 291 -24.56 -2.90 -2.20
CA ALA A 291 -24.97 -4.21 -2.66
C ALA A 291 -26.50 -4.36 -2.66
N SER A 292 -27.19 -3.82 -1.66
CA SER A 292 -28.65 -3.85 -1.55
C SER A 292 -29.33 -2.99 -2.61
N GLU A 293 -28.77 -1.81 -2.91
CA GLU A 293 -29.24 -0.90 -3.98
C GLU A 293 -28.74 -1.33 -5.38
N GLN A 294 -28.05 -2.47 -5.49
CA GLN A 294 -27.51 -3.01 -6.75
C GLN A 294 -26.62 -2.03 -7.53
N VAL A 295 -25.94 -1.12 -6.82
CA VAL A 295 -25.03 -0.14 -7.42
C VAL A 295 -23.89 -0.81 -8.15
N PRO A 296 -23.24 -1.84 -7.57
CA PRO A 296 -22.26 -2.64 -8.28
C PRO A 296 -22.72 -3.17 -9.64
N GLN A 297 -23.92 -3.76 -9.69
CA GLN A 297 -24.49 -4.37 -10.89
C GLN A 297 -24.88 -3.31 -11.91
N THR A 298 -25.44 -2.18 -11.45
CA THR A 298 -25.78 -1.05 -12.31
C THR A 298 -24.53 -0.45 -12.96
N LEU A 299 -23.44 -0.28 -12.17
CA LEU A 299 -22.15 0.18 -12.69
C LEU A 299 -21.56 -0.82 -13.70
N ALA A 300 -21.60 -2.12 -13.37
CA ALA A 300 -21.17 -3.19 -14.27
C ALA A 300 -21.93 -3.18 -15.60
N GLN A 301 -23.26 -3.05 -15.54
CA GLN A 301 -24.12 -2.96 -16.72
C GLN A 301 -23.85 -1.69 -17.51
N ALA A 302 -23.64 -0.54 -16.85
CA ALA A 302 -23.28 0.70 -17.53
C ALA A 302 -21.93 0.58 -18.26
N LEU A 303 -20.92 -0.01 -17.62
CA LEU A 303 -19.63 -0.27 -18.26
C LEU A 303 -19.75 -1.22 -19.45
N LEU A 304 -20.50 -2.32 -19.30
CA LEU A 304 -20.74 -3.28 -20.37
C LEU A 304 -21.55 -2.67 -21.51
N ALA A 305 -22.53 -1.80 -21.22
CA ALA A 305 -23.30 -1.08 -22.23
C ALA A 305 -22.42 -0.13 -23.07
N LEU A 306 -21.36 0.44 -22.47
CA LEU A 306 -20.40 1.26 -23.19
C LEU A 306 -19.49 0.44 -24.11
N THR A 307 -19.00 -0.71 -23.64
CA THR A 307 -18.08 -1.54 -24.41
C THR A 307 -18.00 -2.98 -23.90
N HIS A 308 -17.81 -3.92 -24.82
CA HIS A 308 -17.45 -5.31 -24.51
C HIS A 308 -15.97 -5.58 -24.86
N ASN A 309 -15.27 -4.59 -25.42
CA ASN A 309 -13.86 -4.72 -25.78
C ASN A 309 -13.02 -4.72 -24.50
N LYS A 310 -12.30 -5.82 -24.24
CA LYS A 310 -11.44 -6.02 -23.07
C LYS A 310 -10.48 -4.85 -22.82
N ILE A 311 -9.88 -4.27 -23.86
CA ILE A 311 -8.90 -3.18 -23.74
C ILE A 311 -9.59 -1.91 -23.25
N LEU A 312 -10.70 -1.53 -23.88
CA LEU A 312 -11.47 -0.35 -23.48
C LEU A 312 -12.10 -0.51 -22.10
N MET A 313 -12.59 -1.71 -21.77
CA MET A 313 -13.12 -2.02 -20.45
C MET A 313 -12.06 -1.83 -19.36
N LEU A 314 -10.86 -2.39 -19.55
CA LEU A 314 -9.76 -2.25 -18.61
C LEU A 314 -9.31 -0.79 -18.48
N LEU A 315 -9.32 -0.01 -19.56
CA LEU A 315 -9.04 1.42 -19.50
C LEU A 315 -10.05 2.17 -18.62
N LEU A 316 -11.35 1.91 -18.80
CA LEU A 316 -12.41 2.52 -17.99
C LEU A 316 -12.27 2.16 -16.51
N ILE A 317 -11.99 0.88 -16.22
CA ILE A 317 -11.77 0.41 -14.85
C ILE A 317 -10.53 1.09 -14.23
N ASN A 318 -9.44 1.22 -14.98
CA ASN A 318 -8.23 1.90 -14.48
C ASN A 318 -8.51 3.37 -14.16
N LEU A 319 -9.18 4.10 -15.06
CA LEU A 319 -9.54 5.50 -14.82
C LEU A 319 -10.43 5.67 -13.58
N LEU A 320 -11.42 4.79 -13.42
CA LEU A 320 -12.29 4.76 -12.24
C LEU A 320 -11.49 4.50 -10.96
N LEU A 321 -10.65 3.47 -10.94
CA LEU A 321 -9.89 3.09 -9.75
C LEU A 321 -8.81 4.12 -9.39
N LEU A 322 -8.14 4.74 -10.38
CA LEU A 322 -7.21 5.85 -10.13
C LEU A 322 -7.94 7.03 -9.49
N PHE A 323 -9.09 7.42 -10.05
CA PHE A 323 -9.90 8.50 -9.49
C PHE A 323 -10.31 8.22 -8.05
N VAL A 324 -10.84 7.02 -7.78
CA VAL A 324 -11.25 6.61 -6.42
C VAL A 324 -10.05 6.59 -5.46
N GLY A 325 -8.91 6.05 -5.90
CA GLY A 325 -7.69 5.98 -5.09
C GLY A 325 -7.13 7.34 -4.70
N THR A 326 -7.49 8.43 -5.40
CA THR A 326 -7.07 9.79 -4.99
C THR A 326 -7.73 10.24 -3.69
N PHE A 327 -8.95 9.78 -3.41
CA PHE A 327 -9.75 10.19 -2.25
C PHE A 327 -9.79 9.15 -1.14
N MET A 328 -9.67 7.87 -1.50
CA MET A 328 -9.90 6.75 -0.60
C MET A 328 -8.63 5.98 -0.33
N GLU A 329 -8.49 5.50 0.89
CA GLU A 329 -7.45 4.55 1.25
C GLU A 329 -7.67 3.21 0.51
N THR A 330 -6.57 2.54 0.14
CA THR A 330 -6.56 1.34 -0.71
C THR A 330 -7.46 0.22 -0.19
N ILE A 331 -7.40 -0.11 1.10
CA ILE A 331 -8.20 -1.18 1.71
C ILE A 331 -9.69 -0.83 1.65
N ALA A 332 -10.05 0.41 1.97
CA ALA A 332 -11.44 0.86 1.88
C ALA A 332 -12.01 0.69 0.46
N ALA A 333 -11.26 1.14 -0.54
CA ALA A 333 -11.67 1.04 -1.94
C ALA A 333 -11.74 -0.41 -2.43
N LEU A 334 -10.83 -1.29 -1.99
CA LEU A 334 -10.88 -2.72 -2.30
C LEU A 334 -12.16 -3.38 -1.76
N ILE A 335 -12.52 -3.14 -0.50
CA ILE A 335 -13.72 -3.73 0.11
C ILE A 335 -14.99 -3.38 -0.67
N ILE A 336 -15.05 -2.18 -1.24
CA ILE A 336 -16.24 -1.67 -1.92
C ILE A 336 -16.26 -2.08 -3.41
N LEU A 337 -15.18 -1.82 -4.14
CA LEU A 337 -15.18 -1.88 -5.60
C LEU A 337 -14.62 -3.20 -6.14
N PHE A 338 -13.75 -3.89 -5.39
CA PHE A 338 -13.03 -5.03 -5.91
C PHE A 338 -13.93 -6.19 -6.36
N PRO A 339 -14.88 -6.69 -5.54
CA PRO A 339 -15.68 -7.85 -5.93
C PRO A 339 -16.55 -7.56 -7.17
N VAL A 340 -16.95 -6.30 -7.31
CA VAL A 340 -17.78 -5.81 -8.41
C VAL A 340 -17.00 -5.79 -9.71
N LEU A 341 -15.88 -5.07 -9.69
CA LEU A 341 -15.06 -4.84 -10.87
C LEU A 341 -14.35 -6.12 -11.28
N LEU A 342 -14.05 -7.02 -10.34
CA LEU A 342 -13.56 -8.35 -10.66
C LEU A 342 -14.58 -9.14 -11.49
N LYS A 343 -15.86 -9.13 -11.10
CA LYS A 343 -16.91 -9.80 -11.90
C LYS A 343 -16.96 -9.26 -13.33
N VAL A 344 -16.87 -7.94 -13.50
CA VAL A 344 -16.83 -7.30 -14.83
C VAL A 344 -15.55 -7.65 -15.61
N ALA A 345 -14.41 -7.67 -14.93
CA ALA A 345 -13.14 -8.00 -15.57
C ALA A 345 -13.12 -9.46 -16.05
N VAL A 346 -13.65 -10.38 -15.25
CA VAL A 346 -13.73 -11.80 -15.59
C VAL A 346 -14.69 -12.03 -16.76
N THR A 347 -15.81 -11.30 -16.87
CA THR A 347 -16.72 -11.44 -18.03
C THR A 347 -16.08 -11.03 -19.35
N VAL A 348 -15.12 -10.10 -19.35
CA VAL A 348 -14.32 -9.72 -20.53
C VAL A 348 -13.01 -10.54 -20.67
N GLY A 349 -12.87 -11.63 -19.91
CA GLY A 349 -11.76 -12.59 -20.03
C GLY A 349 -10.45 -12.14 -19.38
N VAL A 350 -10.50 -11.38 -18.28
CA VAL A 350 -9.34 -11.03 -17.46
C VAL A 350 -9.15 -12.08 -16.37
N ASP A 351 -7.91 -12.51 -16.15
CA ASP A 351 -7.59 -13.43 -15.06
C ASP A 351 -7.78 -12.75 -13.68
N PRO A 352 -8.42 -13.42 -12.69
CA PRO A 352 -8.65 -12.83 -11.38
C PRO A 352 -7.39 -12.37 -10.63
N LEU A 353 -6.27 -13.09 -10.77
CA LEU A 353 -4.99 -12.70 -10.15
C LEU A 353 -4.43 -11.46 -10.83
N GLN A 354 -4.49 -11.40 -12.16
CA GLN A 354 -4.07 -10.20 -12.89
C GLN A 354 -4.93 -9.00 -12.49
N PHE A 355 -6.26 -9.17 -12.44
CA PHE A 355 -7.17 -8.12 -12.00
C PHE A 355 -6.85 -7.64 -10.59
N ALA A 356 -6.47 -8.55 -9.69
CA ALA A 356 -6.09 -8.19 -8.34
C ALA A 356 -4.92 -7.22 -8.31
N VAL A 357 -3.87 -7.52 -9.08
CA VAL A 357 -2.71 -6.66 -9.23
C VAL A 357 -3.08 -5.31 -9.85
N ILE A 358 -3.88 -5.32 -10.92
CA ILE A 358 -4.36 -4.09 -11.58
C ILE A 358 -5.08 -3.21 -10.57
N ALA A 359 -6.02 -3.77 -9.79
CA ALA A 359 -6.82 -2.99 -8.86
C ALA A 359 -5.98 -2.38 -7.74
N VAL A 360 -5.08 -3.15 -7.14
CA VAL A 360 -4.19 -2.62 -6.08
C VAL A 360 -3.24 -1.58 -6.65
N LEU A 361 -2.65 -1.79 -7.84
CA LEU A 361 -1.79 -0.78 -8.47
C LEU A 361 -2.53 0.54 -8.68
N ASN A 362 -3.72 0.53 -9.29
CA ASN A 362 -4.50 1.75 -9.51
C ASN A 362 -4.74 2.51 -8.20
N LEU A 363 -5.20 1.81 -7.16
CA LEU A 363 -5.55 2.42 -5.88
C LEU A 363 -4.32 3.01 -5.18
N VAL A 364 -3.20 2.30 -5.18
CA VAL A 364 -1.98 2.76 -4.53
C VAL A 364 -1.35 3.92 -5.32
N ILE A 365 -1.44 3.93 -6.66
CA ILE A 365 -1.06 5.08 -7.49
C ILE A 365 -1.91 6.30 -7.14
N GLY A 366 -3.20 6.10 -6.90
CA GLY A 366 -4.11 7.14 -6.43
C GLY A 366 -3.62 7.87 -5.18
N LEU A 367 -2.99 7.16 -4.23
CA LEU A 367 -2.43 7.75 -3.00
C LEU A 367 -1.31 8.78 -3.25
N THR A 368 -0.72 8.79 -4.46
CA THR A 368 0.31 9.74 -4.88
C THR A 368 -0.12 10.63 -6.05
N THR A 369 -1.39 10.54 -6.45
CA THR A 369 -1.93 11.31 -7.58
C THR A 369 -2.57 12.60 -7.08
N PRO A 370 -2.14 13.79 -7.58
CA PRO A 370 -2.80 15.06 -7.27
C PRO A 370 -4.28 15.07 -7.70
N PRO A 371 -5.17 15.82 -7.03
CA PRO A 371 -4.89 16.92 -6.09
C PRO A 371 -4.91 16.54 -4.60
N VAL A 372 -5.29 15.30 -4.26
CA VAL A 372 -5.48 14.87 -2.87
C VAL A 372 -4.31 13.99 -2.43
N GLY A 373 -4.28 12.70 -2.78
CA GLY A 373 -3.15 11.81 -2.56
C GLY A 373 -2.64 11.78 -1.11
N VAL A 374 -3.14 10.86 -0.28
CA VAL A 374 -2.81 10.80 1.16
C VAL A 374 -1.30 10.74 1.43
N CYS A 375 -0.52 10.02 0.61
CA CYS A 375 0.93 9.97 0.75
C CYS A 375 1.59 11.33 0.44
N LEU A 376 1.03 12.10 -0.50
CA LEU A 376 1.50 13.47 -0.77
C LEU A 376 1.29 14.38 0.45
N PHE A 377 0.13 14.31 1.11
CA PHE A 377 -0.12 15.10 2.33
C PHE A 377 0.86 14.77 3.44
N VAL A 378 1.13 13.48 3.69
CA VAL A 378 2.09 13.05 4.71
C VAL A 378 3.50 13.54 4.37
N ALA A 379 3.96 13.33 3.14
CA ALA A 379 5.28 13.77 2.70
C ALA A 379 5.42 15.30 2.74
N ALA A 380 4.39 16.04 2.32
CA ALA A 380 4.35 17.50 2.37
C ALA A 380 4.41 18.03 3.81
N GLY A 381 3.70 17.37 4.74
CA GLY A 381 3.75 17.68 6.17
C GLY A 381 5.15 17.50 6.76
N ILE A 382 5.83 16.39 6.44
CA ILE A 382 7.20 16.13 6.89
C ILE A 382 8.19 17.14 6.29
N GLY A 383 8.09 17.38 4.97
CA GLY A 383 8.96 18.32 4.26
C GLY A 383 8.66 19.80 4.55
N LYS A 384 7.52 20.10 5.19
CA LYS A 384 7.01 21.46 5.42
C LYS A 384 6.92 22.27 4.13
N ILE A 385 6.39 21.66 3.07
CA ILE A 385 6.16 22.30 1.76
C ILE A 385 4.69 22.28 1.39
N SER A 386 4.26 23.21 0.54
CA SER A 386 2.90 23.21 0.00
C SER A 386 2.63 22.01 -0.90
N LEU A 387 1.42 21.43 -0.82
CA LEU A 387 1.01 20.32 -1.68
C LEU A 387 1.14 20.64 -3.18
N GLY A 388 0.89 21.89 -3.58
CA GLY A 388 1.03 22.30 -5.00
C GLY A 388 2.45 22.17 -5.55
N LYS A 389 3.48 22.48 -4.74
CA LYS A 389 4.90 22.27 -5.13
C LYS A 389 5.20 20.78 -5.27
N LEU A 390 4.81 19.99 -4.26
CA LEU A 390 5.00 18.54 -4.27
C LEU A 390 4.27 17.86 -5.45
N SER A 391 3.06 18.32 -5.75
CA SER A 391 2.23 17.78 -6.84
C SER A 391 2.88 17.93 -8.21
N ARG A 392 3.71 18.96 -8.42
CA ARG A 392 4.49 19.09 -9.66
C ARG A 392 5.72 18.20 -9.64
N ALA A 393 6.40 18.10 -8.50
CA ALA A 393 7.59 17.29 -8.33
C ALA A 393 7.32 15.78 -8.46
N VAL A 394 6.09 15.31 -8.16
CA VAL A 394 5.73 13.89 -8.26
C VAL A 394 5.41 13.43 -9.69
N LEU A 395 5.12 14.34 -10.62
CA LEU A 395 4.67 13.99 -11.98
C LEU A 395 5.59 13.01 -12.73
N PRO A 396 6.93 13.11 -12.69
CA PRO A 396 7.79 12.13 -13.34
C PRO A 396 7.65 10.72 -12.75
N PHE A 397 7.47 10.61 -11.43
CA PHE A 397 7.25 9.34 -10.77
C PHE A 397 5.85 8.79 -11.08
N LEU A 398 4.83 9.64 -11.08
CA LEU A 398 3.47 9.27 -11.50
C LEU A 398 3.45 8.72 -12.93
N ALA A 399 4.21 9.33 -13.85
CA ALA A 399 4.32 8.84 -15.22
C ALA A 399 4.89 7.41 -15.29
N VAL A 400 5.90 7.08 -14.47
CA VAL A 400 6.40 5.71 -14.34
C VAL A 400 5.34 4.78 -13.76
N SER A 401 4.65 5.20 -12.72
CA SER A 401 3.59 4.39 -12.12
C SER A 401 2.49 4.05 -13.12
N LEU A 402 2.05 5.04 -13.92
CA LEU A 402 1.07 4.84 -14.98
C LEU A 402 1.60 3.93 -16.09
N LEU A 403 2.88 4.06 -16.46
CA LEU A 403 3.51 3.16 -17.42
C LEU A 403 3.48 1.70 -16.92
N VAL A 404 3.89 1.46 -15.67
CA VAL A 404 3.87 0.13 -15.06
C VAL A 404 2.43 -0.40 -14.96
N LEU A 405 1.47 0.44 -14.60
CA LEU A 405 0.06 0.09 -14.59
C LEU A 405 -0.42 -0.36 -15.98
N PHE A 406 -0.10 0.38 -17.05
CA PHE A 406 -0.49 0.00 -18.41
C PHE A 406 0.19 -1.28 -18.87
N LEU A 407 1.46 -1.47 -18.53
CA LEU A 407 2.18 -2.72 -18.79
C LEU A 407 1.48 -3.89 -18.12
N VAL A 408 1.15 -3.80 -16.83
CA VAL A 408 0.44 -4.86 -16.10
C VAL A 408 -0.98 -5.09 -16.62
N THR A 409 -1.67 -4.02 -17.02
CA THR A 409 -3.04 -4.07 -17.55
C THR A 409 -3.09 -4.83 -18.88
N TYR A 410 -2.19 -4.50 -19.80
CA TYR A 410 -2.25 -4.99 -21.18
C TYR A 410 -1.29 -6.15 -21.48
N VAL A 411 -0.34 -6.45 -20.59
CA VAL A 411 0.60 -7.57 -20.70
C VAL A 411 0.40 -8.51 -19.50
N PRO A 412 -0.56 -9.46 -19.57
CA PRO A 412 -0.86 -10.38 -18.47
C PRO A 412 0.34 -11.16 -17.95
N ALA A 413 1.32 -11.44 -18.82
CA ALA A 413 2.53 -12.18 -18.45
C ALA A 413 3.26 -11.54 -17.26
N ILE A 414 3.25 -10.21 -17.15
CA ILE A 414 3.92 -9.50 -16.05
C ILE A 414 3.37 -9.93 -14.68
N SER A 415 2.07 -10.18 -14.57
CA SER A 415 1.45 -10.64 -13.32
C SER A 415 1.26 -12.14 -13.25
N LEU A 416 1.15 -12.85 -14.37
CA LEU A 416 0.78 -14.26 -14.37
C LEU A 416 1.98 -15.20 -14.52
N THR A 417 3.12 -14.76 -15.05
CA THR A 417 4.27 -15.64 -15.28
C THR A 417 4.81 -16.26 -13.99
N LEU A 418 5.02 -15.47 -12.92
CA LEU A 418 5.57 -16.00 -11.68
C LEU A 418 4.62 -16.99 -10.98
N PRO A 419 3.31 -16.69 -10.82
CA PRO A 419 2.34 -17.68 -10.37
C PRO A 419 2.32 -18.94 -11.23
N GLN A 420 2.31 -18.82 -12.56
CA GLN A 420 2.24 -19.96 -13.47
C GLN A 420 3.48 -20.86 -13.40
N LEU A 421 4.67 -20.30 -13.15
CA LEU A 421 5.90 -21.09 -13.05
C LEU A 421 6.04 -21.81 -11.71
N LEU A 422 5.58 -21.19 -10.62
CA LEU A 422 5.82 -21.69 -9.25
C LEU A 422 4.62 -22.40 -8.63
N THR A 423 3.44 -22.30 -9.24
CA THR A 423 2.19 -22.88 -8.69
C THR A 423 1.41 -23.73 -9.68
N GLN A 424 2.04 -24.14 -10.80
CA GLN A 424 1.48 -25.22 -11.62
C GLN A 424 1.50 -26.53 -10.81
N PRO A 425 0.48 -27.39 -11.00
CA PRO A 425 0.27 -28.60 -10.21
C PRO A 425 1.43 -29.60 -10.32
#